data_AF-A0A524PZG3-F1
#
_entry.id   AF-A0A524PZG3-F1
#
_cell.length_a   1.000
_cell.length_b   1.000
_cell.length_c   1.000
_cell.angle_alpha   90.00
_cell.angle_beta   90.00
_cell.angle_gamma   90.00
#
_symmetry.space_group_name_H-M   'P 1'
#
loop_
_entity.id
_entity.type
_entity.pdbx_description
1 polymer ?
#
loop_
_entity_poly.entity_id
_entity_poly.type
_entity_poly.pdbx_seq_one_letter_code
_entity_poly.pdbx_strand_id
1 'polypeptide(L)'
;MIVNFSQYMLGLLGRITEQHVLYYNRHWGFGLFFEAEVTVELADFMRRFDSNRDGLWATIVDDHVIGAIAVSGRDAEKIGARLRWLIITAE
;
A
#
# COMPACT_ATOMS: atom_id res chain seq x y z
N MET A 1 -15.85 -1.78 -3.02
CA MET A 1 -15.97 -0.63 -2.09
C MET A 1 -14.61 0.01 -1.91
N ILE A 2 -14.50 1.35 -1.91
CA ILE A 2 -13.25 2.03 -1.53
C ILE A 2 -13.27 2.22 -0.01
N VAL A 3 -12.31 1.62 0.67
CA VAL A 3 -12.15 1.65 2.12
C VAL A 3 -11.07 2.68 2.44
N ASN A 4 -11.38 3.68 3.26
CA ASN A 4 -10.40 4.61 3.82
C ASN A 4 -9.77 3.99 5.09
N PHE A 5 -8.63 4.49 5.55
CA PHE A 5 -7.95 3.99 6.77
C PHE A 5 -8.87 3.87 7.99
N SER A 6 -9.89 4.73 8.14
CA SER A 6 -10.89 4.62 9.22
C SER A 6 -11.72 3.33 9.20
N GLN A 7 -11.63 2.54 8.13
CA GLN A 7 -12.27 1.25 7.91
C GLN A 7 -11.22 0.13 7.70
N TYR A 8 -10.02 0.29 8.29
CA TYR A 8 -8.90 -0.64 8.15
C TYR A 8 -9.32 -2.10 8.40
N MET A 9 -8.94 -2.99 7.47
CA MET A 9 -9.16 -4.42 7.56
C MET A 9 -7.87 -5.11 8.04
N LEU A 10 -7.99 -6.01 9.01
CA LEU A 10 -6.85 -6.85 9.42
C LEU A 10 -6.34 -7.66 8.21
N GLY A 11 -5.02 -7.72 8.05
CA GLY A 11 -4.38 -8.35 6.89
C GLY A 11 -4.22 -7.46 5.66
N LEU A 12 -4.76 -6.23 5.65
CA LEU A 12 -4.63 -5.30 4.53
C LEU A 12 -3.15 -5.05 4.14
N LEU A 13 -2.27 -4.83 5.12
CA LEU A 13 -0.84 -4.63 4.87
C LEU A 13 -0.21 -5.80 4.10
N GLY A 14 -0.47 -7.03 4.54
CA GLY A 14 0.04 -8.24 3.88
C GLY A 14 -0.50 -8.39 2.46
N ARG A 15 -1.79 -8.11 2.24
CA ARG A 15 -2.42 -8.16 0.91
C ARG A 15 -1.82 -7.12 -0.05
N ILE A 16 -1.58 -5.89 0.41
CA ILE A 16 -0.93 -4.86 -0.42
C ILE A 16 0.50 -5.29 -0.77
N THR A 17 1.26 -5.79 0.21
CA THR A 17 2.61 -6.33 -0.03
C THR A 17 2.59 -7.44 -1.08
N GLU A 18 1.72 -8.44 -0.91
CA GLU A 18 1.59 -9.58 -1.82
C GLU A 18 1.33 -9.10 -3.26
N GLN A 19 0.38 -8.18 -3.46
CA GLN A 19 0.06 -7.64 -4.77
C GLN A 19 1.27 -6.99 -5.45
N HIS A 20 2.02 -6.16 -4.73
CA HIS A 20 3.25 -5.56 -5.25
C HIS A 20 4.30 -6.62 -5.59
N VAL A 21 4.56 -7.54 -4.67
CA VAL A 21 5.64 -8.52 -4.83
C VAL A 21 5.35 -9.49 -5.98
N LEU A 22 4.14 -10.02 -6.07
CA LEU A 22 3.77 -10.94 -7.14
C LEU A 22 3.79 -10.26 -8.52
N TYR A 23 3.31 -9.02 -8.61
CA TYR A 23 3.38 -8.24 -9.84
C TYR A 23 4.83 -7.99 -10.26
N TYR A 24 5.65 -7.46 -9.35
CA TYR A 24 7.03 -7.11 -9.69
C TYR A 24 7.94 -8.34 -9.89
N ASN A 25 7.67 -9.45 -9.20
CA ASN A 25 8.33 -10.73 -9.48
C ASN A 25 8.03 -11.20 -10.90
N ARG A 26 6.76 -11.21 -11.30
CA ARG A 26 6.34 -11.69 -12.63
C ARG A 26 6.96 -10.89 -13.78
N HIS A 27 7.11 -9.58 -13.62
CA HIS A 27 7.50 -8.68 -14.70
C HIS A 27 8.98 -8.27 -14.67
N TRP A 28 9.64 -8.31 -13.51
CA TRP A 28 11.06 -7.91 -13.35
C TRP A 28 11.92 -8.92 -12.58
N GLY A 29 11.37 -10.05 -12.12
CA GLY A 29 12.12 -11.09 -11.42
C GLY A 29 12.55 -10.70 -10.00
N PHE A 30 11.92 -9.70 -9.39
CA PHE A 30 12.22 -9.29 -8.02
C PHE A 30 11.87 -10.40 -7.02
N GLY A 31 12.78 -10.66 -6.08
CA GLY A 31 12.65 -11.73 -5.09
C GLY A 31 12.62 -11.21 -3.65
N LEU A 32 13.08 -12.05 -2.72
CA LEU A 32 13.02 -11.82 -1.27
C LEU A 32 13.45 -10.41 -0.81
N PHE A 33 14.51 -9.86 -1.38
CA PHE A 33 14.98 -8.51 -1.02
C PHE A 33 13.90 -7.46 -1.26
N PHE A 34 13.24 -7.48 -2.42
CA PHE A 34 12.19 -6.52 -2.74
C PHE A 34 10.96 -6.70 -1.85
N GLU A 35 10.56 -7.96 -1.59
CA GLU A 35 9.47 -8.28 -0.67
C GLU A 35 9.73 -7.74 0.73
N ALA A 36 10.93 -7.96 1.26
CA ALA A 36 11.33 -7.46 2.57
C ALA A 36 11.26 -5.92 2.62
N GLU A 37 11.82 -5.23 1.61
CA GLU A 37 11.80 -3.76 1.55
C GLU A 37 10.38 -3.20 1.47
N VAL A 38 9.52 -3.74 0.58
CA VAL A 38 8.11 -3.31 0.49
C VAL A 38 7.40 -3.51 1.83
N THR A 39 7.62 -4.65 2.49
CA THR A 39 6.99 -4.97 3.77
C THR A 39 7.44 -4.03 4.88
N VAL A 40 8.75 -3.81 5.03
CA VAL A 40 9.33 -2.96 6.08
C VAL A 40 8.87 -1.52 5.88
N GLU A 41 9.00 -0.98 4.66
CA GLU A 41 8.63 0.40 4.40
C GLU A 41 7.12 0.64 4.58
N LEU A 42 6.27 -0.30 4.15
CA LEU A 42 4.82 -0.18 4.33
C LEU A 42 4.44 -0.27 5.80
N ALA A 43 5.05 -1.19 6.57
CA ALA A 43 4.81 -1.30 8.01
C ALA A 43 5.23 -0.04 8.76
N ASP A 44 6.38 0.55 8.41
CA ASP A 44 6.87 1.77 9.02
C ASP A 44 6.03 3.00 8.65
N PHE A 45 5.50 3.05 7.43
CA PHE A 45 4.48 4.03 7.05
C PHE A 45 3.23 3.89 7.94
N MET A 46 2.70 2.67 8.09
CA MET A 46 1.50 2.43 8.89
C MET A 46 1.69 2.74 10.38
N ARG A 47 2.86 2.48 10.95
CA ARG A 47 3.18 2.83 12.35
C ARG A 47 3.18 4.33 12.62
N ARG A 48 3.44 5.15 11.60
CA ARG A 48 3.54 6.62 11.70
C ARG A 48 2.37 7.33 11.02
N PHE A 49 1.38 6.56 10.56
CA PHE A 49 0.24 7.03 9.78
C PHE A 49 -0.55 8.06 10.60
N ASP A 50 -0.84 9.20 9.97
CA ASP A 50 -1.69 10.24 10.54
C ASP A 50 -2.78 10.58 9.54
N SER A 51 -4.02 10.28 9.89
CA SER A 51 -5.19 10.43 9.02
C SER A 51 -5.48 11.88 8.61
N ASN A 52 -4.85 12.88 9.24
CA ASN A 52 -4.99 14.27 8.84
C ASN A 52 -4.06 14.66 7.68
N ARG A 53 -3.04 13.85 7.37
CA ARG A 53 -2.05 14.14 6.32
C ARG A 53 -1.81 12.99 5.35
N ASP A 54 -1.96 11.75 5.81
CA ASP A 54 -1.63 10.54 5.08
C ASP A 54 -2.91 9.89 4.54
N GLY A 55 -2.78 9.24 3.40
CA GLY A 55 -3.88 8.59 2.71
C GLY A 55 -3.60 7.11 2.50
N LEU A 56 -4.56 6.26 2.84
CA LEU A 56 -4.57 4.85 2.46
C LEU A 56 -5.99 4.50 2.01
N TRP A 57 -6.10 4.04 0.77
CA TRP A 57 -7.35 3.54 0.23
C TRP A 57 -7.14 2.18 -0.40
N ALA A 58 -8.09 1.27 -0.16
CA ALA A 58 -8.09 -0.05 -0.76
C ALA A 58 -9.43 -0.33 -1.44
N THR A 59 -9.39 -1.01 -2.57
CA THR A 59 -10.58 -1.50 -3.25
C THR A 59 -10.82 -2.94 -2.84
N ILE A 60 -12.00 -3.21 -2.29
CA ILE A 60 -12.40 -4.55 -1.83
C ILE A 60 -13.60 -5.04 -2.65
N VAL A 61 -13.49 -6.28 -3.16
CA VAL A 61 -14.53 -7.04 -3.87
C VAL A 61 -14.60 -8.43 -3.24
N ASP A 62 -15.78 -8.87 -2.80
CA ASP A 62 -16.00 -10.18 -2.17
C ASP A 62 -14.95 -10.52 -1.08
N ASP A 63 -14.68 -9.56 -0.19
CA ASP A 63 -13.67 -9.64 0.88
C ASP A 63 -12.20 -9.80 0.43
N HIS A 64 -11.94 -9.65 -0.87
CA HIS A 64 -10.61 -9.62 -1.47
C HIS A 64 -10.18 -8.19 -1.77
N VAL A 65 -8.95 -7.84 -1.38
CA VAL A 65 -8.34 -6.56 -1.76
C VAL A 65 -7.85 -6.72 -3.19
N ILE A 66 -8.38 -5.93 -4.12
CA ILE A 66 -8.03 -5.95 -5.56
C ILE A 66 -7.16 -4.75 -5.98
N GLY A 67 -6.82 -3.91 -5.03
CA GLY A 67 -5.89 -2.81 -5.25
C GLY A 67 -5.82 -1.86 -4.08
N ALA A 68 -4.78 -1.06 -4.07
CA ALA A 68 -4.56 -0.05 -3.06
C ALA A 68 -3.77 1.14 -3.58
N ILE A 69 -4.01 2.27 -2.95
CA ILE A 69 -3.24 3.50 -3.09
C ILE A 69 -2.87 4.01 -1.70
N ALA A 70 -1.60 4.37 -1.54
CA ALA A 70 -1.07 4.96 -0.34
C ALA A 70 -0.26 6.22 -0.67
N VAL A 71 -0.59 7.30 0.01
CA VAL A 71 -0.02 8.63 -0.17
C VAL A 71 0.52 9.10 1.18
N SER A 72 1.79 9.51 1.22
CA SER A 72 2.39 10.10 2.41
C SER A 72 2.42 11.61 2.31
N GLY A 73 1.87 12.28 3.32
CA GLY A 73 1.89 13.74 3.48
C GLY A 73 3.05 14.25 4.34
N ARG A 74 3.99 13.38 4.76
CA ARG A 74 5.03 13.71 5.76
C ARG A 74 5.86 14.96 5.43
N ASP A 75 6.22 15.14 4.16
CA ASP A 75 7.02 16.26 3.67
C ASP A 75 6.24 17.15 2.69
N ALA A 76 4.90 17.14 2.78
CA ALA A 76 4.02 17.78 1.81
C ALA A 76 4.31 19.28 1.64
N GLU A 77 4.60 19.98 2.73
CA GLU A 77 4.94 21.42 2.72
C GLU A 77 6.25 21.74 1.99
N LYS A 78 7.15 20.76 1.82
CA LYS A 78 8.47 20.96 1.21
C LYS A 78 8.53 20.48 -0.23
N ILE A 79 7.97 19.29 -0.49
CA ILE A 79 8.15 18.57 -1.76
C ILE A 79 6.83 18.05 -2.35
N GLY A 80 5.70 18.38 -1.74
CA GLY A 80 4.40 17.81 -2.08
C GLY A 80 4.15 16.43 -1.47
N ALA A 81 2.89 16.00 -1.47
CA ALA A 81 2.53 14.67 -1.02
C ALA A 81 3.11 13.61 -1.97
N ARG A 82 3.63 12.51 -1.41
CA ARG A 82 4.28 11.46 -2.18
C ARG A 82 3.35 10.27 -2.36
N LEU A 83 3.05 9.92 -3.61
CA LEU A 83 2.48 8.61 -3.94
C LEU A 83 3.55 7.54 -3.66
N ARG A 84 3.26 6.63 -2.74
CA ARG A 84 4.21 5.60 -2.27
C ARG A 84 3.91 4.25 -2.90
N TRP A 85 2.68 3.77 -2.76
CA TRP A 85 2.21 2.50 -3.29
C TRP A 85 0.96 2.74 -4.12
N LEU A 86 0.95 2.22 -5.34
CA LEU A 86 -0.20 2.19 -6.24
C LEU A 86 -0.17 0.85 -6.96
N ILE A 87 -1.20 0.04 -6.75
CA ILE A 87 -1.34 -1.25 -7.42
C ILE A 87 -2.83 -1.54 -7.61
N ILE A 88 -3.15 -2.12 -8.76
CA ILE A 88 -4.44 -2.75 -9.04
C ILE A 88 -4.12 -4.11 -9.64
N THR A 89 -4.75 -5.15 -9.11
CA THR A 89 -4.70 -6.48 -9.71
C THR A 89 -5.78 -6.60 -10.76
N ALA A 90 -5.48 -7.31 -11.86
CA ALA A 90 -6.42 -7.55 -12.94
C ALA A 90 -7.42 -8.70 -12.65
N GLU A 91 -7.53 -9.09 -11.38
CA GLU A 91 -8.43 -10.15 -10.90
C GLU A 91 -9.70 -9.54 -10.32
#